data_AF-A0A6I4MH71-F1
#
_entry.id   AF-A0A6I4MH71-F1
#
_cell.length_a   1.000
_cell.length_b   1.000
_cell.length_c   1.000
_cell.angle_alpha   90.00
_cell.angle_beta   90.00
_cell.angle_gamma   90.00
#
_symmetry.space_group_name_H-M   'P 1'
#
loop_
_entity.id
_entity.type
_entity.pdbx_description
1 polymer ?
#
loop_
_entity_poly.entity_id
_entity_poly.type
_entity_poly.pdbx_seq_one_letter_code
_entity_poly.pdbx_strand_id
1 'polypeptide(L)'
;MSRSVGDSPTSAVTYLSCSLRNLSGVRPTITLTSPNPDPVFHEGPDGTLPSTAPPRPEAPGAMRALTVPLPSGDTWTRADYEALPEDLPARVSLVHGKLVVNPRPRPIRRRVARRLATRIEDAAPDAWQVDTDVDVLLDDDEVEPVEIAPDIVVYSAEHDVYERPIPAGLVVLVAEVVPPSTKRKEPALYAEAGIRHYWQVETDQTAVHTYELDDATGGYVATGVHHDRIVVNVPFDLDVELKR
;
A
#
# COMPACT_ATOMS: atom_id res chain seq x y z
N MET A 1 -4.27 20.51 37.80
CA MET A 1 -3.57 19.32 37.27
C MET A 1 -4.24 18.93 35.97
N SER A 2 -3.83 19.50 34.84
CA SER A 2 -4.38 19.16 33.52
C SER A 2 -3.30 18.41 32.75
N ARG A 3 -3.58 17.14 32.41
CA ARG A 3 -2.73 16.35 31.51
C ARG A 3 -3.18 16.61 30.07
N SER A 4 -2.23 17.08 29.28
CA SER A 4 -2.28 17.22 27.83
C SER A 4 -2.52 15.86 27.17
N VAL A 5 -3.52 15.78 26.29
CA VAL A 5 -3.73 14.69 25.34
C VAL A 5 -2.70 14.85 24.24
N GLY A 6 -1.83 13.86 24.06
CA GLY A 6 -0.85 13.82 22.99
C GLY A 6 -1.50 13.33 21.70
N ASP A 7 -1.52 14.19 20.70
CA ASP A 7 -1.95 13.90 19.33
C ASP A 7 -0.94 12.93 18.68
N SER A 8 -1.44 11.82 18.11
CA SER A 8 -0.61 10.81 17.43
C SER A 8 -0.60 11.07 15.92
N PRO A 9 0.54 10.93 15.22
CA PRO A 9 0.61 11.30 13.81
C PRO A 9 -0.18 10.31 12.94
N THR A 10 -1.20 10.85 12.28
CA THR A 10 -2.01 10.18 11.26
C THR A 10 -1.15 9.93 10.02
N SER A 11 -1.10 8.70 9.52
CA SER A 11 -0.50 8.43 8.20
C SER A 11 -1.36 9.12 7.13
N ALA A 12 -0.84 10.21 6.55
CA ALA A 12 -1.51 10.96 5.51
C ALA A 12 -1.39 10.22 4.16
N VAL A 13 -2.50 9.64 3.69
CA VAL A 13 -2.67 9.26 2.29
C VAL A 13 -2.56 10.54 1.47
N THR A 14 -1.52 10.66 0.65
CA THR A 14 -1.28 11.84 -0.18
C THR A 14 -2.00 11.66 -1.51
N TYR A 15 -3.09 12.39 -1.69
CA TYR A 15 -3.76 12.54 -2.98
C TYR A 15 -2.96 13.53 -3.82
N LEU A 16 -2.48 13.10 -4.98
CA LEU A 16 -1.79 14.00 -5.91
C LEU A 16 -2.83 14.85 -6.65
N SER A 17 -2.63 16.17 -6.66
CA SER A 17 -3.34 17.09 -7.54
C SER A 17 -2.38 17.64 -8.59
N CYS A 18 -2.85 17.75 -9.84
CA CYS A 18 -2.05 18.19 -10.98
C CYS A 18 -1.58 19.64 -10.82
N SER A 19 -0.27 19.89 -10.96
CA SER A 19 0.25 21.23 -11.26
C SER A 19 1.04 21.17 -12.57
N LEU A 20 0.46 21.77 -13.61
CA LEU A 20 1.04 21.81 -14.97
C LEU A 20 2.28 22.72 -14.98
N ARG A 21 3.42 22.20 -15.44
CA ARG A 21 4.52 23.05 -15.94
C ARG A 21 4.68 22.80 -17.44
N ASN A 22 4.22 23.77 -18.23
CA ASN A 22 4.52 23.83 -19.66
C ASN A 22 5.97 24.30 -19.85
N LEU A 23 6.87 23.38 -20.16
CA LEU A 23 8.16 23.70 -20.78
C LEU A 23 8.09 23.21 -22.23
N SER A 24 8.18 24.14 -23.17
CA SER A 24 8.03 23.93 -24.61
C SER A 24 8.92 22.79 -25.12
N GLY A 25 8.30 21.78 -25.76
CA GLY A 25 9.00 20.69 -26.46
C GLY A 25 9.13 19.36 -25.70
N VAL A 26 8.65 19.27 -24.45
CA VAL A 26 8.64 18.04 -23.64
C VAL A 26 7.20 17.64 -23.35
N ARG A 27 6.87 16.34 -23.42
CA ARG A 27 5.55 15.84 -23.01
C ARG A 27 5.28 16.29 -21.57
N PRO A 28 4.10 16.87 -21.27
CA PRO A 28 3.80 17.34 -19.93
C PRO A 28 3.86 16.17 -18.95
N THR A 29 4.42 16.43 -17.77
CA THR A 29 4.72 15.41 -16.76
C THR A 29 4.41 15.96 -15.38
N ILE A 30 3.89 15.10 -14.49
CA ILE A 30 3.58 15.46 -13.10
C ILE A 30 4.79 15.10 -12.25
N THR A 31 5.19 16.00 -11.36
CA THR A 31 6.13 15.70 -10.28
C THR A 31 5.38 15.16 -9.08
N LEU A 32 5.62 13.90 -8.70
CA LEU A 32 5.04 13.33 -7.48
C LEU A 32 5.91 13.68 -6.26
N THR A 33 5.30 14.27 -5.23
CA THR A 33 5.98 14.60 -3.97
C THR A 33 5.30 13.88 -2.79
N SER A 34 6.07 13.12 -2.01
CA SER A 34 5.63 12.62 -0.69
C SER A 34 5.89 13.69 0.37
N PRO A 35 4.98 13.94 1.34
CA PRO A 35 5.33 14.74 2.51
C PRO A 35 6.36 13.96 3.35
N ASN A 36 7.45 14.63 3.72
CA ASN A 36 8.42 14.14 4.70
C ASN A 36 7.78 14.29 6.11
N PRO A 37 7.99 13.37 7.07
CA PRO A 37 7.71 13.65 8.47
C PRO A 37 8.61 14.80 8.97
N ASP A 38 8.09 15.59 9.90
CA ASP A 38 8.54 16.94 10.33
C ASP A 38 10.07 17.17 10.44
N PRO A 39 10.55 18.40 10.16
CA PRO A 39 11.93 18.77 10.45
C PRO A 39 12.16 18.87 11.96
N VAL A 40 13.13 18.11 12.48
CA VAL A 40 13.67 18.33 13.83
C VAL A 40 14.58 19.56 13.78
N PHE A 41 14.14 20.66 14.39
CA PHE A 41 14.97 21.85 14.59
C PHE A 41 15.89 21.64 15.80
N HIS A 42 17.20 21.73 15.60
CA HIS A 42 18.15 22.01 16.67
C HIS A 42 18.59 23.48 16.55
N GLU A 43 18.21 24.30 17.52
CA GLU A 43 18.81 25.64 17.69
C GLU A 43 20.22 25.49 18.27
N GLY A 44 21.22 25.93 17.50
CA GLY A 44 22.59 26.13 17.99
C GLY A 44 22.81 27.62 18.29
N PRO A 45 23.48 27.98 19.39
CA PRO A 45 23.76 29.37 19.71
C PRO A 45 24.96 29.88 18.92
N ASP A 46 25.02 31.21 18.82
CA ASP A 46 26.12 32.05 18.35
C ASP A 46 26.22 32.36 16.85
N GLY A 47 25.95 33.64 16.56
CA GLY A 47 26.08 34.27 15.26
C GLY A 47 27.54 34.39 14.83
N THR A 48 27.83 33.96 13.60
CA THR A 48 29.01 34.36 12.82
C THR A 48 28.65 34.29 11.33
N LEU A 49 29.00 35.34 10.56
CA LEU A 49 28.79 35.47 9.11
C LEU A 49 29.84 34.67 8.30
N PRO A 50 29.59 34.34 7.01
CA PRO A 50 30.01 33.07 6.42
C PRO A 50 31.42 33.12 5.79
N SER A 51 32.16 32.01 5.96
CA SER A 51 33.34 31.68 5.17
C SER A 51 32.94 30.84 3.96
N THR A 52 33.43 31.19 2.77
CA THR A 52 33.25 30.47 1.51
C THR A 52 33.90 29.08 1.57
N ALA A 53 33.16 28.10 2.08
CA ALA A 53 33.47 26.69 1.92
C ALA A 53 33.01 26.23 0.52
N PRO A 54 33.71 25.26 -0.12
CA PRO A 54 33.23 24.61 -1.34
C PRO A 54 31.84 23.98 -1.08
N PRO A 55 31.00 23.80 -2.12
CA PRO A 55 29.66 23.24 -1.93
C PRO A 55 29.76 21.91 -1.20
N ARG A 56 29.05 21.83 -0.06
CA ARG A 56 28.88 20.59 0.70
C ARG A 56 28.35 19.51 -0.26
N PRO A 57 28.81 18.25 -0.18
CA PRO A 57 28.14 17.17 -0.88
C PRO A 57 26.65 17.19 -0.49
N GLU A 58 25.78 17.08 -1.50
CA GLU A 58 24.34 17.16 -1.34
C GLU A 58 23.87 16.32 -0.14
N ALA A 59 23.01 16.91 0.69
CA ALA A 59 22.41 16.19 1.81
C ALA A 59 21.70 14.93 1.26
N PRO A 60 21.89 13.74 1.88
CA PRO A 60 21.18 12.54 1.46
C PRO A 60 19.69 12.74 1.76
N GLY A 61 18.93 13.07 0.72
CA GLY A 61 17.52 13.44 0.83
C GLY A 61 16.95 14.27 -0.32
N ALA A 62 17.73 14.57 -1.37
CA ALA A 62 17.19 15.22 -2.57
C ALA A 62 16.11 14.33 -3.21
N MET A 63 14.86 14.78 -3.08
CA MET A 63 13.66 14.22 -3.64
C MET A 63 13.85 14.05 -5.16
N ARG A 64 13.93 12.80 -5.64
CA ARG A 64 13.82 12.55 -7.07
C ARG A 64 12.39 12.88 -7.48
N ALA A 65 12.23 13.96 -8.24
CA ALA A 65 11.00 14.25 -8.93
C ALA A 65 10.66 13.02 -9.80
N LEU A 66 9.59 12.33 -9.43
CA LEU A 66 8.96 11.32 -10.27
C LEU A 66 8.32 12.06 -11.42
N THR A 67 8.83 11.87 -12.63
CA THR A 67 8.28 12.44 -13.86
C THR A 67 7.38 11.37 -14.47
N VAL A 68 6.09 11.41 -14.17
CA VAL A 68 5.07 10.50 -14.77
C VAL A 68 4.30 11.21 -15.88
N PRO A 69 3.90 10.50 -16.95
CA PRO A 69 3.04 11.05 -18.00
C PRO A 69 1.80 11.74 -17.43
N LEU A 70 1.20 12.68 -18.17
CA LEU A 70 -0.16 13.11 -17.83
C LEU A 70 -1.16 12.00 -18.14
N PRO A 71 -2.28 11.91 -17.39
CA PRO A 71 -3.41 11.09 -17.79
C PRO A 71 -3.96 11.56 -19.15
N SER A 72 -4.65 10.67 -19.86
CA SER A 72 -5.27 10.98 -21.16
C SER A 72 -6.47 11.93 -21.05
N GLY A 73 -7.02 12.11 -19.85
CA GLY A 73 -8.15 13.01 -19.55
C GLY A 73 -8.03 13.69 -18.18
N ASP A 74 -9.18 14.02 -17.58
CA ASP A 74 -9.25 14.67 -16.26
C ASP A 74 -8.90 13.71 -15.09
N THR A 75 -9.06 12.40 -15.31
CA THR A 75 -8.69 11.33 -14.38
C THR A 75 -7.75 10.33 -15.06
N TRP A 76 -7.04 9.55 -14.24
CA TRP A 76 -6.23 8.43 -14.70
C TRP A 76 -7.12 7.25 -15.03
N THR A 77 -7.06 6.79 -16.27
CA THR A 77 -7.68 5.54 -16.69
C THR A 77 -6.79 4.34 -16.36
N ARG A 78 -7.33 3.12 -16.41
CA ARG A 78 -6.51 1.90 -16.30
C ARG A 78 -5.46 1.82 -17.40
N ALA A 79 -5.81 2.20 -18.63
CA ALA A 79 -4.86 2.22 -19.75
C ALA A 79 -3.70 3.20 -19.51
N ASP A 80 -3.97 4.36 -18.89
CA ASP A 80 -2.90 5.29 -18.51
C ASP A 80 -2.00 4.72 -17.41
N TYR A 81 -2.58 4.00 -16.44
CA TYR A 81 -1.88 3.34 -15.36
C TYR A 81 -0.99 2.19 -15.86
N GLU A 82 -1.50 1.34 -16.74
CA GLU A 82 -0.75 0.24 -17.36
C GLU A 82 0.40 0.74 -18.24
N ALA A 83 0.23 1.91 -18.87
CA ALA A 83 1.26 2.54 -19.69
C ALA A 83 2.37 3.22 -18.85
N LEU A 84 2.30 3.19 -17.52
CA LEU A 84 3.35 3.72 -16.67
C LEU A 84 4.65 2.91 -16.81
N PRO A 85 5.83 3.56 -16.75
CA PRO A 85 7.10 2.84 -16.77
C PRO A 85 7.20 1.83 -15.61
N GLU A 86 7.73 0.64 -15.87
CA GLU A 86 7.94 -0.36 -14.82
C GLU A 86 9.00 0.07 -13.79
N ASP A 87 9.94 0.94 -14.18
CA ASP A 87 11.09 1.36 -13.37
C ASP A 87 10.84 2.62 -12.54
N LEU A 88 9.57 2.91 -12.23
CA LEU A 88 9.21 4.05 -11.39
C LEU A 88 9.96 4.03 -10.05
N PRO A 89 10.57 5.15 -9.62
CA PRO A 89 11.30 5.21 -8.36
C PRO A 89 10.41 5.10 -7.11
N ALA A 90 9.09 5.08 -7.23
CA ALA A 90 8.16 4.73 -6.16
C ALA A 90 7.07 3.79 -6.68
N ARG A 91 6.47 3.03 -5.76
CA ARG A 91 5.23 2.30 -6.05
C ARG A 91 4.09 3.30 -6.15
N VAL A 92 3.15 3.03 -7.04
CA VAL A 92 1.93 3.82 -7.18
C VAL A 92 0.73 2.88 -7.15
N SER A 93 -0.43 3.42 -6.85
CA SER A 93 -1.73 2.75 -6.97
C SER A 93 -2.70 3.67 -7.68
N LEU A 94 -3.70 3.09 -8.34
CA LEU A 94 -4.81 3.80 -8.95
C LEU A 94 -6.01 3.74 -8.00
N VAL A 95 -6.49 4.88 -7.52
CA VAL A 95 -7.63 4.94 -6.59
C VAL A 95 -8.57 6.05 -7.02
N HIS A 96 -9.77 5.66 -7.44
CA HIS A 96 -10.81 6.55 -7.95
C HIS A 96 -10.28 7.52 -9.02
N GLY A 97 -9.59 6.95 -10.02
CA GLY A 97 -9.01 7.71 -11.13
C GLY A 97 -7.84 8.62 -10.75
N LYS A 98 -7.18 8.38 -9.60
CA LYS A 98 -6.02 9.16 -9.14
C LYS A 98 -4.84 8.26 -8.82
N LEU A 99 -3.62 8.72 -9.16
CA LEU A 99 -2.41 8.07 -8.68
C LEU A 99 -2.15 8.42 -7.21
N VAL A 100 -1.95 7.39 -6.41
CA VAL A 100 -1.51 7.47 -5.02
C VAL A 100 -0.09 6.94 -4.94
N VAL A 101 0.85 7.74 -4.42
CA VAL A 101 2.23 7.28 -4.22
C VAL A 101 2.34 6.47 -2.95
N ASN A 102 2.79 5.23 -3.08
CA ASN A 102 3.05 4.34 -1.97
C ASN A 102 4.53 4.45 -1.55
N PRO A 103 4.82 4.78 -0.28
CA PRO A 103 6.18 4.74 0.23
C PRO A 103 6.81 3.36 0.02
N ARG A 104 8.10 3.32 -0.32
CA ARG A 104 8.82 2.05 -0.42
C ARG A 104 8.75 1.31 0.92
N PRO A 105 8.24 0.08 0.97
CA PRO A 105 8.07 -0.62 2.25
C PRO A 105 9.42 -0.94 2.87
N ARG A 106 9.51 -0.80 4.20
CA ARG A 106 10.71 -1.18 4.97
C ARG A 106 11.01 -2.68 4.78
N PRO A 107 12.28 -3.13 4.84
CA PRO A 107 12.64 -4.54 4.67
C PRO A 107 11.89 -5.50 5.61
N ILE A 108 11.54 -5.04 6.81
CA ILE A 108 10.74 -5.84 7.76
C ILE A 108 9.35 -6.16 7.22
N ARG A 109 8.63 -5.20 6.62
CA ARG A 109 7.29 -5.40 6.02
C ARG A 109 7.33 -6.50 4.95
N ARG A 110 8.29 -6.41 4.03
CA ARG A 110 8.51 -7.44 2.99
C ARG A 110 8.85 -8.81 3.57
N ARG A 111 9.66 -8.85 4.63
CA ARG A 111 10.06 -10.10 5.29
C ARG A 111 8.88 -10.79 5.95
N VAL A 112 8.00 -10.03 6.63
CA VAL A 112 6.79 -10.55 7.25
C VAL A 112 5.83 -11.07 6.17
N ALA A 113 5.52 -10.25 5.16
CA ALA A 113 4.64 -10.61 4.07
C ALA A 113 5.08 -11.93 3.40
N ARG A 114 6.34 -12.00 2.97
CA ARG A 114 6.91 -13.20 2.34
C ARG A 114 6.81 -14.45 3.23
N ARG A 115 7.14 -14.33 4.52
CA ARG A 115 7.12 -15.49 5.44
C ARG A 115 5.72 -16.00 5.68
N LEU A 116 4.75 -15.09 5.82
CA LEU A 116 3.36 -15.46 5.99
C LEU A 116 2.78 -16.04 4.71
N ALA A 117 3.04 -15.41 3.55
CA ALA A 117 2.62 -15.90 2.25
C ALA A 117 3.08 -17.34 2.00
N THR A 118 4.38 -17.66 2.22
CA THR A 118 4.88 -19.05 2.10
C THR A 118 4.11 -20.04 2.99
N ARG A 119 3.77 -19.65 4.23
CA ARG A 119 3.05 -20.53 5.15
C ARG A 119 1.58 -20.72 4.74
N ILE A 120 0.96 -19.68 4.19
CA ILE A 120 -0.39 -19.76 3.64
C ILE A 120 -0.37 -20.67 2.41
N GLU A 121 0.60 -20.48 1.51
CA GLU A 121 0.80 -21.29 0.30
C GLU A 121 1.03 -22.76 0.64
N ASP A 122 1.90 -23.09 1.60
CA ASP A 122 2.18 -24.46 2.04
C ASP A 122 0.93 -25.20 2.57
N ALA A 123 -0.08 -24.45 3.04
CA ALA A 123 -1.32 -24.99 3.61
C ALA A 123 -2.53 -24.83 2.68
N ALA A 124 -2.40 -24.05 1.60
CA ALA A 124 -3.49 -23.77 0.69
C ALA A 124 -3.85 -25.00 -0.15
N PRO A 125 -5.14 -25.32 -0.32
CA PRO A 125 -5.57 -26.26 -1.35
C PRO A 125 -5.11 -25.84 -2.74
N ASP A 126 -4.90 -26.81 -3.65
CA ASP A 126 -4.49 -26.59 -5.05
C ASP A 126 -5.39 -25.63 -5.86
N ALA A 127 -6.60 -25.34 -5.36
CA ALA A 127 -7.53 -24.38 -5.94
C ALA A 127 -7.12 -22.91 -5.73
N TRP A 128 -6.09 -22.65 -4.92
CA TRP A 128 -5.67 -21.30 -4.55
C TRP A 128 -4.19 -21.06 -4.85
N GLN A 129 -3.90 -19.87 -5.36
CA GLN A 129 -2.55 -19.33 -5.53
C GLN A 129 -2.31 -18.22 -4.50
N VAL A 130 -1.05 -18.00 -4.11
CA VAL A 130 -0.66 -17.00 -3.11
C VAL A 130 0.50 -16.18 -3.62
N ASP A 131 0.31 -14.88 -3.75
CA ASP A 131 1.35 -13.96 -4.19
C ASP A 131 1.49 -12.75 -3.26
N THR A 132 2.63 -12.07 -3.38
CA THR A 132 2.91 -10.84 -2.64
C THR A 132 3.12 -9.69 -3.59
N ASP A 133 2.58 -8.51 -3.26
CA ASP A 133 2.91 -7.25 -3.93
C ASP A 133 2.52 -7.25 -5.44
N VAL A 134 1.38 -7.89 -5.74
CA VAL A 134 0.74 -8.02 -7.07
C VAL A 134 -0.49 -7.12 -7.15
N ASP A 135 -0.74 -6.56 -8.35
CA ASP A 135 -1.87 -5.64 -8.58
C ASP A 135 -3.21 -6.38 -8.58
N VAL A 136 -4.18 -5.86 -7.84
CA VAL A 136 -5.56 -6.32 -7.77
C VAL A 136 -6.48 -5.20 -8.28
N LEU A 137 -7.32 -5.53 -9.26
CA LEU A 137 -8.35 -4.64 -9.78
C LEU A 137 -9.59 -4.75 -8.91
N LEU A 138 -9.83 -3.71 -8.11
CA LEU A 138 -10.95 -3.61 -7.19
C LEU A 138 -12.20 -3.03 -7.86
N ASP A 139 -12.02 -2.08 -8.77
CA ASP A 139 -13.10 -1.46 -9.55
C ASP A 139 -12.60 -1.13 -10.96
N ASP A 140 -13.34 -1.57 -11.99
CA ASP A 140 -13.06 -1.33 -13.41
C ASP A 140 -13.93 -0.20 -14.00
N ASP A 141 -14.43 0.71 -13.16
CA ASP A 141 -15.12 1.92 -13.61
C ASP A 141 -14.25 2.71 -14.62
N GLU A 142 -14.87 3.19 -15.70
CA GLU A 142 -14.17 3.88 -16.78
C GLU A 142 -13.56 5.23 -16.33
N VAL A 143 -14.13 5.87 -15.31
CA VAL A 143 -13.80 7.23 -14.86
C VAL A 143 -13.04 7.21 -13.54
N GLU A 144 -13.47 6.38 -12.60
CA GLU A 144 -12.94 6.27 -11.24
C GLU A 144 -12.41 4.86 -10.90
N PRO A 145 -11.52 4.26 -11.73
CA PRO A 145 -11.01 2.92 -11.49
C PRO A 145 -10.20 2.82 -10.19
N VAL A 146 -10.14 1.60 -9.64
CA VAL A 146 -9.36 1.27 -8.44
C VAL A 146 -8.53 0.01 -8.69
N GLU A 147 -7.21 0.17 -8.68
CA GLU A 147 -6.22 -0.91 -8.80
C GLU A 147 -5.09 -0.68 -7.79
N ILE A 148 -4.92 -1.61 -6.85
CA ILE A 148 -3.96 -1.50 -5.75
C ILE A 148 -3.17 -2.80 -5.57
N ALA A 149 -1.98 -2.72 -4.98
CA ALA A 149 -1.12 -3.89 -4.72
C ALA A 149 -1.06 -4.21 -3.22
N PRO A 150 -1.84 -5.20 -2.73
CA PRO A 150 -1.78 -5.65 -1.34
C PRO A 150 -0.44 -6.34 -1.03
N ASP A 151 -0.08 -6.47 0.25
CA ASP A 151 1.14 -7.18 0.61
C ASP A 151 1.07 -8.68 0.35
N ILE A 152 -0.11 -9.29 0.53
CA ILE A 152 -0.40 -10.70 0.26
C ILE A 152 -1.79 -10.80 -0.36
N VAL A 153 -1.92 -11.62 -1.41
CA VAL A 153 -3.18 -11.92 -2.10
C VAL A 153 -3.30 -13.44 -2.23
N VAL A 154 -4.47 -13.97 -1.89
CA VAL A 154 -4.85 -15.36 -2.18
C VAL A 154 -6.00 -15.35 -3.16
N TYR A 155 -5.85 -16.05 -4.29
CA TYR A 155 -6.78 -15.96 -5.41
C TYR A 155 -6.92 -17.28 -6.15
N SER A 156 -7.98 -17.41 -6.95
CA SER A 156 -8.33 -18.65 -7.66
C SER A 156 -7.19 -19.11 -8.55
N ALA A 157 -6.88 -20.41 -8.47
CA ALA A 157 -5.85 -21.03 -9.31
C ALA A 157 -6.24 -21.14 -10.80
N GLU A 158 -7.49 -20.80 -11.15
CA GLU A 158 -7.95 -20.67 -12.53
C GLU A 158 -7.40 -19.41 -13.23
N HIS A 159 -6.93 -18.42 -12.46
CA HIS A 159 -6.30 -17.22 -12.99
C HIS A 159 -4.89 -17.53 -13.51
N ASP A 160 -4.55 -17.04 -14.71
CA ASP A 160 -3.21 -17.20 -15.27
C ASP A 160 -2.23 -16.27 -14.54
N VAL A 161 -1.16 -16.83 -13.98
CA VAL A 161 -0.09 -16.10 -13.27
C VAL A 161 0.63 -15.06 -14.13
N TYR A 162 0.52 -15.16 -15.46
CA TYR A 162 1.08 -14.17 -16.39
C TYR A 162 0.11 -13.01 -16.69
N GLU A 163 -1.15 -13.10 -16.27
CA GLU A 163 -2.16 -12.07 -16.45
C GLU A 163 -2.24 -11.15 -15.22
N ARG A 164 -2.22 -9.84 -15.47
CA ARG A 164 -2.39 -8.79 -14.46
C ARG A 164 -3.33 -7.70 -15.01
N PRO A 165 -4.04 -6.97 -14.14
CA PRO A 165 -4.19 -7.22 -12.69
C PRO A 165 -5.07 -8.44 -12.38
N ILE A 166 -5.04 -8.90 -11.13
CA ILE A 166 -5.96 -9.95 -10.65
C ILE A 166 -7.33 -9.31 -10.39
N PRO A 167 -8.43 -9.79 -10.99
CA PRO A 167 -9.77 -9.28 -10.69
C PRO A 167 -10.18 -9.60 -9.24
N ALA A 168 -10.76 -8.63 -8.52
CA ALA A 168 -11.19 -8.83 -7.13
C ALA A 168 -12.15 -10.02 -6.94
N GLY A 169 -13.00 -10.32 -7.94
CA GLY A 169 -13.91 -11.46 -7.90
C GLY A 169 -13.22 -12.84 -7.85
N LEU A 170 -11.92 -12.92 -8.15
CA LEU A 170 -11.10 -14.14 -8.01
C LEU A 170 -10.33 -14.18 -6.69
N VAL A 171 -10.32 -13.09 -5.92
CA VAL A 171 -9.55 -12.95 -4.68
C VAL A 171 -10.40 -13.39 -3.48
N VAL A 172 -9.86 -14.32 -2.68
CA VAL A 172 -10.54 -14.80 -1.47
C VAL A 172 -10.00 -14.15 -0.20
N LEU A 173 -8.72 -13.79 -0.19
CA LEU A 173 -8.07 -13.15 0.95
C LEU A 173 -7.08 -12.08 0.49
N VAL A 174 -7.15 -10.90 1.10
CA VAL A 174 -6.09 -9.89 1.08
C VAL A 174 -5.51 -9.72 2.48
N ALA A 175 -4.18 -9.58 2.58
CA ALA A 175 -3.54 -9.26 3.85
C ALA A 175 -2.58 -8.06 3.74
N GLU A 176 -2.62 -7.20 4.76
CA GLU A 176 -1.82 -5.98 4.87
C GLU A 176 -0.92 -6.02 6.10
N VAL A 177 0.38 -5.85 5.90
CA VAL A 177 1.40 -5.87 6.97
C VAL A 177 1.66 -4.45 7.49
N VAL A 178 0.99 -4.05 8.55
CA VAL A 178 1.00 -2.68 9.07
C VAL A 178 1.79 -2.53 10.37
N PRO A 179 2.27 -1.32 10.70
CA PRO A 179 2.76 -1.05 12.04
C PRO A 179 1.67 -1.32 13.11
N PRO A 180 2.06 -1.68 14.34
CA PRO A 180 1.11 -1.87 15.43
C PRO A 180 0.19 -0.66 15.62
N SER A 181 -1.06 -0.89 16.02
CA SER A 181 -2.05 0.17 16.30
C SER A 181 -2.40 1.10 15.11
N THR A 182 -2.14 0.67 13.87
CA THR A 182 -2.51 1.45 12.67
C THR A 182 -3.99 1.24 12.33
N LYS A 183 -4.77 2.34 12.27
CA LYS A 183 -6.07 2.35 11.59
C LYS A 183 -5.84 2.66 10.12
N ARG A 184 -6.27 1.78 9.20
CA ARG A 184 -6.16 1.97 7.75
C ARG A 184 -7.51 2.31 7.12
N LYS A 185 -7.47 2.99 5.97
CA LYS A 185 -8.66 3.38 5.17
C LYS A 185 -8.94 2.36 4.06
N GLU A 186 -7.90 1.66 3.62
CA GLU A 186 -7.90 0.64 2.58
C GLU A 186 -8.87 -0.54 2.80
N PRO A 187 -9.21 -0.97 4.04
CA PRO A 187 -10.21 -2.02 4.23
C PRO A 187 -11.56 -1.73 3.59
N ALA A 188 -11.94 -0.45 3.44
CA ALA A 188 -13.19 -0.09 2.79
C ALA A 188 -13.16 -0.45 1.28
N LEU A 189 -12.05 -0.19 0.58
CA LEU A 189 -11.93 -0.49 -0.85
C LEU A 189 -12.04 -2.01 -1.11
N TYR A 190 -11.40 -2.82 -0.27
CA TYR A 190 -11.50 -4.28 -0.39
C TYR A 190 -12.92 -4.80 -0.09
N ALA A 191 -13.64 -4.16 0.85
CA ALA A 191 -15.02 -4.51 1.17
C ALA A 191 -15.99 -4.12 0.04
N GLU A 192 -15.82 -2.92 -0.51
CA GLU A 192 -16.58 -2.42 -1.67
C GLU A 192 -16.39 -3.33 -2.90
N ALA A 193 -15.18 -3.87 -3.10
CA ALA A 193 -14.88 -4.86 -4.13
C ALA A 193 -15.38 -6.29 -3.83
N GLY A 194 -15.98 -6.52 -2.66
CA GLY A 194 -16.58 -7.80 -2.29
C GLY A 194 -15.59 -8.90 -1.88
N ILE A 195 -14.33 -8.57 -1.59
CA ILE A 195 -13.35 -9.57 -1.14
C ILE A 195 -13.78 -10.11 0.22
N ARG A 196 -13.87 -11.44 0.38
CA ARG A 196 -14.50 -12.03 1.56
C ARG A 196 -13.67 -11.87 2.82
N HIS A 197 -12.36 -12.05 2.74
CA HIS A 197 -11.48 -12.03 3.90
C HIS A 197 -10.41 -10.94 3.79
N TYR A 198 -10.23 -10.20 4.89
CA TYR A 198 -9.18 -9.21 5.03
C TYR A 198 -8.41 -9.44 6.31
N TRP A 199 -7.08 -9.55 6.23
CA TRP A 199 -6.22 -9.72 7.39
C TRP A 199 -5.28 -8.52 7.58
N GLN A 200 -5.18 -8.06 8.82
CA GLN A 200 -4.22 -7.05 9.22
C GLN A 200 -3.10 -7.71 10.05
N VAL A 201 -1.89 -7.68 9.52
CA VAL A 201 -0.71 -8.35 10.10
C VAL A 201 0.20 -7.30 10.72
N GLU A 202 0.55 -7.43 12.00
CA GLU A 202 1.45 -6.48 12.64
C GLU A 202 2.91 -6.72 12.20
N THR A 203 3.63 -5.64 11.84
CA THR A 203 5.01 -5.72 11.28
C THR A 203 6.05 -6.36 12.20
N ASP A 204 5.82 -6.34 13.51
CA ASP A 204 6.61 -7.01 14.55
C ASP A 204 6.17 -8.47 14.79
N GLN A 205 5.23 -8.98 13.98
CA GLN A 205 4.69 -10.35 14.05
C GLN A 205 4.08 -10.67 15.42
N THR A 206 3.56 -9.67 16.13
CA THR A 206 2.91 -9.86 17.43
C THR A 206 1.47 -10.30 17.28
N ALA A 207 0.77 -9.87 16.23
CA ALA A 207 -0.61 -10.26 15.99
C ALA A 207 -0.99 -10.27 14.50
N VAL A 208 -1.98 -11.10 14.18
CA VAL A 208 -2.78 -11.07 12.96
C VAL A 208 -4.24 -10.90 13.37
N HIS A 209 -4.84 -9.81 12.92
CA HIS A 209 -6.25 -9.51 13.11
C HIS A 209 -6.99 -9.96 11.86
N THR A 210 -7.98 -10.83 12.04
CA THR A 210 -8.76 -11.40 10.93
C THR A 210 -10.13 -10.76 10.88
N TYR A 211 -10.59 -10.52 9.65
CA TYR A 211 -11.89 -9.94 9.38
C TYR A 211 -12.58 -10.67 8.22
N GLU A 212 -13.91 -10.64 8.25
CA GLU A 212 -14.76 -11.19 7.21
C GLU A 212 -15.81 -10.16 6.78
N LEU A 213 -16.12 -10.12 5.49
CA LEU A 213 -17.12 -9.22 4.94
C LEU A 213 -18.50 -9.62 5.44
N ASP A 214 -19.22 -8.67 6.03
CA ASP A 214 -20.60 -8.84 6.45
C ASP A 214 -21.54 -8.37 5.34
N ASP A 215 -22.30 -9.31 4.78
CA ASP A 215 -23.21 -9.07 3.66
C ASP A 215 -24.35 -8.09 4.02
N ALA A 216 -24.66 -7.93 5.31
CA ALA A 216 -25.71 -7.03 5.77
C ALA A 216 -25.26 -5.56 5.82
N THR A 217 -24.02 -5.30 6.23
CA THR A 217 -23.46 -3.94 6.34
C THR A 217 -22.58 -3.54 5.17
N GLY A 218 -22.11 -4.50 4.36
CA GLY A 218 -21.12 -4.27 3.31
C GLY A 218 -19.73 -3.91 3.86
N GLY A 219 -19.49 -4.15 5.14
CA GLY A 219 -18.24 -3.83 5.83
C GLY A 219 -17.62 -5.04 6.51
N TYR A 220 -16.35 -4.92 6.88
CA TYR A 220 -15.63 -5.98 7.59
C TYR A 220 -16.00 -6.05 9.07
N VAL A 221 -16.25 -7.27 9.56
CA VAL A 221 -16.40 -7.59 10.99
C VAL A 221 -15.20 -8.40 11.48
N ALA A 222 -14.74 -8.11 12.70
CA ALA A 222 -13.60 -8.80 13.28
C ALA A 222 -13.96 -10.25 13.65
N THR A 223 -13.14 -11.20 13.21
CA THR A 223 -13.31 -12.64 13.49
C THR A 223 -12.30 -13.17 14.51
N GLY A 224 -11.16 -12.51 14.70
CA GLY A 224 -10.16 -12.95 15.67
C GLY A 224 -8.88 -12.13 15.71
N VAL A 225 -8.06 -12.40 16.74
CA VAL A 225 -6.70 -11.87 16.90
C VAL A 225 -5.76 -13.01 17.29
N HIS A 226 -4.74 -13.26 16.49
CA HIS A 226 -3.85 -14.42 16.57
C HIS A 226 -2.40 -13.97 16.78
N HIS A 227 -1.70 -14.48 17.80
CA HIS A 227 -0.37 -13.95 18.18
C HIS A 227 0.79 -14.88 17.81
N ASP A 228 0.74 -16.13 18.27
CA ASP A 228 1.82 -17.11 18.05
C ASP A 228 1.52 -18.08 16.91
N ARG A 229 0.23 -18.28 16.62
CA ARG A 229 -0.28 -19.27 15.67
C ARG A 229 -1.64 -18.81 15.17
N ILE A 230 -1.88 -18.91 13.87
CA ILE A 230 -3.20 -18.73 13.27
C ILE A 230 -3.81 -20.11 13.12
N VAL A 231 -5.00 -20.28 13.69
CA VAL A 231 -5.85 -21.46 13.48
C VAL A 231 -7.21 -20.95 13.04
N VAL A 232 -7.54 -21.14 11.78
CA VAL A 232 -8.81 -20.72 11.16
C VAL A 232 -9.29 -21.80 10.19
N ASN A 233 -10.59 -21.81 9.92
CA ASN A 233 -11.22 -22.71 8.96
C ASN A 233 -11.72 -21.98 7.69
N VAL A 234 -11.49 -20.67 7.62
CA VAL A 234 -11.82 -19.81 6.48
C VAL A 234 -10.63 -18.88 6.17
N PRO A 235 -10.30 -18.62 4.89
CA PRO A 235 -10.98 -19.14 3.67
C PRO A 235 -10.83 -20.65 3.43
N PHE A 236 -9.90 -21.28 4.14
CA PHE A 236 -9.72 -22.73 4.22
C PHE A 236 -9.07 -23.07 5.57
N ASP A 237 -8.96 -24.36 5.86
CA ASP A 237 -8.25 -24.83 7.05
C ASP A 237 -6.79 -24.38 7.01
N LEU A 238 -6.44 -23.44 7.88
CA LEU A 238 -5.10 -22.91 8.03
C LEU A 238 -4.65 -23.07 9.47
N ASP A 239 -3.49 -23.70 9.62
CA ASP A 239 -2.86 -23.90 10.91
C ASP A 239 -1.36 -23.60 10.82
N VAL A 240 -1.00 -22.34 11.10
CA VAL A 240 0.36 -21.83 10.86
C VAL A 240 0.92 -21.11 12.08
N GLU A 241 2.15 -21.45 12.45
CA GLU A 241 2.90 -20.68 13.46
C GLU A 241 3.30 -19.32 12.88
N LEU A 242 3.15 -18.25 13.67
CA LEU A 242 3.54 -16.88 13.30
C LEU A 242 4.99 -16.59 13.62
N LYS A 243 5.49 -17.11 14.75
CA LYS A 243 6.89 -16.97 15.15
C LYS A 243 7.75 -18.02 14.44
N ARG A 244 9.03 -17.72 14.27
CA ARG A 244 10.06 -18.67 13.80
C ARG A 244 11.31 -18.48 14.65
#